data_AF-A0A139XJZ4-F1
#
_entry.id   AF-A0A139XJZ4-F1
#
_cell.length_a   1.000
_cell.length_b   1.000
_cell.length_c   1.000
_cell.angle_alpha   90.00
_cell.angle_beta   90.00
_cell.angle_gamma   90.00
#
_symmetry.space_group_name_H-M   'P 1'
#
loop_
_entity.id
_entity.type
_entity.pdbx_description
1 polymer ?
#
loop_
_entity_poly.entity_id
_entity_poly.type
_entity_poly.pdbx_seq_one_letter_code
_entity_poly.pdbx_strand_id
1 'polypeptide(L)'
;LISAALTCIGLALADAGIEMLDVVTGASACVFSVGHPDSPPRTCVLLDPDAEERRAFADKNCTFVDLGYCPALASVCFIHASGTLLATESGEQMLRLCEAACYAVADEVRSCLRRSFCLRQEEKRDRETPQAPVNLSPPSS
;
A
#
# COMPACT_ATOMS: atom_id res chain seq x y z
N LEU A 1 4.52 -2.68 -10.29
CA LEU A 1 5.59 -2.75 -9.24
C LEU A 1 6.07 -1.38 -8.76
N ILE A 2 5.51 -0.25 -9.23
CA ILE A 2 5.84 1.09 -8.68
C ILE A 2 4.98 1.41 -7.44
N SER A 3 3.68 1.16 -7.50
CA SER A 3 2.72 1.35 -6.39
C SER A 3 3.12 0.65 -5.09
N ALA A 4 3.47 -0.64 -5.18
CA ALA A 4 3.98 -1.40 -4.04
C ALA A 4 5.28 -0.80 -3.48
N ALA A 5 6.21 -0.40 -4.35
CA ALA A 5 7.46 0.23 -3.93
C ALA A 5 7.24 1.56 -3.19
N LEU A 6 6.28 2.38 -3.64
CA LEU A 6 5.89 3.62 -2.95
C LEU A 6 5.40 3.34 -1.52
N THR A 7 4.56 2.32 -1.36
CA THR A 7 4.09 1.87 -0.04
C THR A 7 5.25 1.38 0.84
N CYS A 8 6.17 0.58 0.29
CA CYS A 8 7.34 0.10 1.02
C CYS A 8 8.27 1.24 1.45
N ILE A 9 8.47 2.26 0.60
CA ILE A 9 9.26 3.44 0.95
C ILE A 9 8.60 4.18 2.12
N GLY A 10 7.30 4.45 2.05
CA GLY A 10 6.56 5.09 3.13
C GLY A 10 6.65 4.33 4.45
N LEU A 11 6.47 3.01 4.40
CA LEU A 11 6.60 2.13 5.56
C LEU A 11 8.03 2.13 6.14
N ALA A 12 9.06 2.05 5.29
CA ALA A 12 10.45 2.01 5.74
C ALA A 12 10.88 3.34 6.40
N LEU A 13 10.46 4.48 5.85
CA LEU A 13 10.72 5.79 6.44
C LEU A 13 10.04 5.92 7.82
N ALA A 14 8.79 5.48 7.93
CA ALA A 14 8.06 5.47 9.19
C ALA A 14 8.69 4.52 10.22
N ASP A 15 9.13 3.31 9.83
CA ASP A 15 9.81 2.37 10.71
C ASP A 15 11.17 2.88 11.20
N ALA A 16 11.88 3.65 10.36
CA ALA A 16 13.12 4.32 10.71
C ALA A 16 12.94 5.52 11.66
N GLY A 17 11.69 5.89 11.98
CA GLY A 17 11.37 7.03 12.84
C GLY A 17 11.65 8.39 12.17
N ILE A 18 11.71 8.43 10.84
CA ILE A 18 11.84 9.68 10.09
C ILE A 18 10.51 10.41 10.17
N GLU A 19 10.54 11.69 10.55
CA GLU A 19 9.35 12.52 10.59
C GLU A 19 8.80 12.75 9.17
N MET A 20 7.54 12.38 8.96
CA MET A 20 6.86 12.50 7.68
C MET A 20 5.53 13.24 7.89
N LEU A 21 5.13 14.05 6.92
CA LEU A 21 3.82 14.70 6.93
C LEU A 21 2.68 13.70 6.79
N ASP A 22 2.91 12.63 6.04
CA ASP A 22 1.96 11.56 5.81
C ASP A 22 2.68 10.28 5.37
N VAL A 23 2.01 9.14 5.53
CA VAL A 23 2.44 7.86 4.95
C VAL A 23 2.08 7.86 3.47
N VAL A 24 3.05 7.53 2.63
CA VAL A 24 2.81 7.32 1.21
C VAL A 24 2.34 5.89 0.99
N THR A 25 1.22 5.75 0.28
CA THR A 25 0.68 4.46 -0.18
C THR A 25 0.50 4.48 -1.67
N GLY A 26 0.57 3.32 -2.32
CA GLY A 26 0.39 3.22 -3.75
C GLY A 26 -0.58 2.13 -4.14
N ALA A 27 -1.33 2.40 -5.21
CA ALA A 27 -2.25 1.47 -5.84
C ALA A 27 -2.05 1.52 -7.35
N SER A 28 -2.38 0.42 -8.02
CA SER A 28 -2.38 0.36 -9.47
C SER A 28 -3.77 0.02 -9.98
N ALA A 29 -4.14 0.51 -11.15
CA ALA A 29 -5.35 0.06 -11.82
C ALA A 29 -5.15 0.00 -13.33
N CYS A 30 -6.03 -0.77 -13.97
CA CYS A 30 -6.15 -0.86 -15.41
C CYS A 30 -7.62 -0.64 -15.79
N VAL A 31 -7.87 0.23 -16.76
CA VAL A 31 -9.18 0.35 -17.41
C VAL A 31 -9.09 -0.21 -18.82
N PHE A 32 -10.09 -1.00 -19.23
CA PHE A 32 -10.17 -1.57 -20.57
C PHE A 32 -11.62 -1.68 -21.03
N SER A 33 -11.83 -1.61 -22.34
CA SER A 33 -13.15 -1.80 -22.94
C SER A 33 -13.35 -3.25 -23.36
N VAL A 34 -14.43 -3.87 -22.90
CA VAL A 34 -14.88 -5.20 -23.33
C VAL A 34 -16.03 -5.03 -24.31
N GLY A 35 -15.80 -5.40 -25.56
CA GLY A 35 -16.86 -5.51 -26.55
C GLY A 35 -17.55 -6.86 -26.44
N HIS A 36 -18.88 -6.89 -26.45
CA HIS A 36 -19.65 -8.09 -26.72
C HIS A 36 -20.35 -7.90 -28.07
N PRO A 37 -20.42 -8.92 -28.95
CA PRO A 37 -21.02 -8.78 -30.29
C PRO A 37 -22.45 -8.23 -30.31
N ASP A 38 -23.22 -8.42 -29.23
CA ASP A 38 -24.64 -8.06 -29.14
C ASP A 38 -24.92 -6.90 -28.16
N SER A 39 -23.90 -6.24 -27.61
CA SER A 39 -24.11 -5.16 -26.64
C SER A 39 -23.09 -4.03 -26.78
N PRO A 40 -23.45 -2.78 -26.41
CA PRO A 40 -22.48 -1.69 -26.40
C PRO A 40 -21.25 -2.06 -25.57
N PRO A 41 -20.06 -1.56 -25.96
CA PRO A 41 -18.82 -1.84 -25.25
C PRO A 41 -18.94 -1.37 -23.80
N ARG A 42 -18.53 -2.24 -22.87
CA ARG A 42 -18.52 -1.94 -21.44
C ARG A 42 -17.11 -1.62 -21.00
N THR A 43 -16.96 -0.58 -20.22
CA THR A 43 -15.70 -0.28 -19.55
C THR A 43 -15.60 -1.15 -18.29
N CYS A 44 -14.47 -1.82 -18.12
CA CYS A 44 -14.11 -2.53 -16.90
C CYS A 44 -12.87 -1.87 -16.27
N VAL A 45 -12.84 -1.85 -14.94
CA VAL A 45 -11.69 -1.41 -14.16
C VAL A 45 -11.19 -2.59 -13.33
N LEU A 46 -9.89 -2.84 -13.40
CA LEU A 46 -9.17 -3.86 -12.63
C LEU A 46 -8.24 -3.15 -11.66
N LEU A 47 -8.32 -3.49 -10.38
CA LEU A 47 -7.51 -2.93 -9.32
C LEU A 47 -6.37 -3.89 -8.96
N ASP A 48 -5.20 -3.32 -8.74
CA ASP A 48 -3.92 -3.99 -8.45
C ASP A 48 -3.60 -5.16 -9.40
N PRO A 49 -3.53 -4.90 -10.72
CA PRO A 49 -3.35 -5.97 -11.69
C PRO A 49 -1.98 -6.62 -11.52
N ASP A 50 -1.97 -7.95 -11.50
CA ASP A 50 -0.77 -8.76 -11.40
C ASP A 50 0.04 -8.78 -12.72
N ALA A 51 1.12 -9.55 -12.74
CA ALA A 51 1.98 -9.63 -13.92
C ALA A 51 1.31 -10.32 -15.12
N GLU A 52 0.43 -11.30 -14.88
CA GLU A 52 -0.27 -12.02 -15.94
C GLU A 52 -1.39 -11.17 -16.52
N GLU A 53 -2.17 -10.52 -15.66
CA GLU A 53 -3.21 -9.57 -16.05
C GLU A 53 -2.62 -8.41 -16.86
N ARG A 54 -1.53 -7.80 -16.40
CA ARG A 54 -0.84 -6.74 -17.15
C ARG A 54 -0.40 -7.20 -18.54
N ARG A 55 0.12 -8.42 -18.67
CA ARG A 55 0.49 -8.99 -19.97
C ARG A 55 -0.73 -9.26 -20.85
N ALA A 56 -1.80 -9.81 -20.29
CA ALA A 56 -3.03 -10.13 -21.01
C ALA A 56 -3.77 -8.89 -21.57
N PHE A 57 -3.53 -7.72 -20.98
CA PHE A 57 -4.09 -6.44 -21.42
C PHE A 57 -3.09 -5.54 -22.19
N ALA A 58 -1.79 -5.88 -22.24
CA ALA A 58 -0.77 -5.05 -22.88
C ALA A 58 -1.04 -4.74 -24.36
N ASP A 59 -1.60 -5.69 -25.10
CA ASP A 59 -1.91 -5.54 -26.54
C ASP A 59 -3.33 -5.01 -26.81
N LYS A 60 -4.11 -4.72 -25.76
CA LYS A 60 -5.48 -4.21 -25.86
C LYS A 60 -5.48 -2.70 -25.67
N ASN A 61 -6.52 -2.02 -26.18
CA ASN A 61 -6.80 -0.61 -25.86
C ASN A 61 -7.17 -0.49 -24.37
N CYS A 62 -6.17 -0.47 -23.52
CA CYS A 62 -6.29 -0.31 -22.09
C CYS A 62 -5.51 0.91 -21.62
N THR A 63 -5.75 1.33 -20.39
CA THR A 63 -4.97 2.37 -19.72
C THR A 63 -4.59 1.89 -18.35
N PHE A 64 -3.28 1.88 -18.08
CA PHE A 64 -2.73 1.56 -16.78
C PHE A 64 -2.39 2.83 -16.03
N VAL A 65 -2.66 2.82 -14.73
CA VAL A 65 -2.25 3.87 -13.80
C VAL A 65 -1.56 3.22 -12.61
N ASP A 66 -0.41 3.77 -12.23
CA ASP A 66 0.19 3.59 -10.91
C ASP A 66 0.06 4.93 -10.17
N LEU A 67 -0.60 4.90 -9.02
CA LEU A 67 -0.88 6.06 -8.19
C LEU A 67 -0.08 5.96 -6.89
N GLY A 68 0.52 7.07 -6.47
CA GLY A 68 1.00 7.29 -5.10
C GLY A 68 0.16 8.37 -4.43
N TYR A 69 -0.29 8.08 -3.21
CA TYR A 69 -1.26 8.90 -2.49
C TYR A 69 -0.84 9.08 -1.03
N CYS A 70 -1.07 10.29 -0.53
CA CYS A 70 -0.93 10.71 0.86
C CYS A 70 -2.35 10.80 1.47
N PRO A 71 -2.81 9.78 2.21
CA PRO A 71 -4.20 9.66 2.65
C PRO A 71 -4.64 10.71 3.69
N ALA A 72 -3.77 11.10 4.62
CA ALA A 72 -4.06 12.15 5.60
C ALA A 72 -4.10 13.55 4.97
N LEU A 73 -3.32 13.77 3.89
CA LEU A 73 -3.35 15.01 3.12
C LEU A 73 -4.42 15.02 2.00
N ALA A 74 -5.09 13.89 1.78
CA ALA A 74 -6.01 13.68 0.67
C ALA A 74 -5.42 14.17 -0.68
N SER A 75 -4.18 13.76 -0.97
CA SER A 75 -3.43 14.27 -2.12
C SER A 75 -2.62 13.21 -2.86
N VAL A 76 -2.56 13.35 -4.18
CA VAL A 76 -1.73 12.53 -5.06
C VAL A 76 -0.30 13.06 -5.01
N CYS A 77 0.67 12.22 -4.63
CA CYS A 77 2.09 12.56 -4.61
C CYS A 77 2.84 11.98 -5.82
N PHE A 78 2.25 11.02 -6.53
CA PHE A 78 2.81 10.40 -7.72
C PHE A 78 1.71 9.90 -8.64
N ILE A 79 1.88 10.10 -9.95
CA ILE A 79 1.03 9.47 -10.96
C ILE A 79 1.89 9.06 -12.15
N HIS A 80 1.76 7.80 -12.55
CA HIS A 80 2.29 7.29 -13.79
C HIS A 80 1.16 6.61 -14.54
N ALA A 81 0.82 7.13 -15.72
CA ALA A 81 -0.29 6.65 -16.53
C ALA A 81 0.18 6.38 -17.96
N SER A 82 -0.30 5.28 -18.54
CA SER A 82 -0.04 4.92 -19.93
C SER A 82 -1.30 4.37 -20.57
N GLY A 83 -1.68 4.90 -21.73
CA GLY A 83 -2.89 4.55 -22.47
C GLY A 83 -3.77 5.76 -22.81
N THR A 84 -4.90 5.52 -23.48
CA THR A 84 -5.73 6.56 -24.10
C THR A 84 -7.05 6.86 -23.36
N LEU A 85 -7.42 6.05 -22.37
CA LEU A 85 -8.72 6.10 -21.70
C LEU A 85 -8.72 7.00 -20.44
N LEU A 86 -7.58 7.60 -20.09
CA LEU A 86 -7.46 8.43 -18.86
C LEU A 86 -8.34 9.70 -18.91
N ALA A 87 -8.53 10.30 -20.08
CA ALA A 87 -9.30 11.54 -20.25
C ALA A 87 -10.83 11.32 -20.36
N THR A 88 -11.30 10.11 -20.08
CA THR A 88 -12.73 9.76 -20.13
C THR A 88 -13.31 9.68 -18.71
N GLU A 89 -14.63 9.64 -18.57
CA GLU A 89 -15.30 9.39 -17.26
C GLU A 89 -14.78 8.10 -16.60
N SER A 90 -14.37 7.12 -17.41
CA SER A 90 -13.78 5.87 -16.92
C SER A 90 -12.41 6.08 -16.27
N GLY A 91 -11.64 7.08 -16.71
CA GLY A 91 -10.38 7.48 -16.09
C GLY A 91 -10.57 8.09 -14.71
N GLU A 92 -11.60 8.95 -14.55
CA GLU A 92 -11.94 9.50 -13.24
C GLU A 92 -12.36 8.41 -12.24
N GLN A 93 -13.21 7.48 -12.67
CA GLN A 93 -13.63 6.35 -11.84
C GLN A 93 -12.44 5.47 -11.43
N MET A 94 -11.50 5.22 -12.35
CA MET A 94 -10.29 4.47 -12.06
C MET A 94 -9.41 5.19 -11.02
N LEU A 95 -9.22 6.51 -11.13
CA LEU A 95 -8.44 7.28 -10.16
C LEU A 95 -9.09 7.27 -8.77
N ARG A 96 -10.41 7.44 -8.68
CA ARG A 96 -11.16 7.33 -7.42
C ARG A 96 -11.04 5.94 -6.79
N LEU A 97 -11.03 4.88 -7.61
CA LEU A 97 -10.83 3.52 -7.13
C LEU A 97 -9.41 3.31 -6.60
N CYS A 98 -8.38 3.82 -7.29
CA CYS A 98 -7.01 3.81 -6.79
C CYS A 98 -6.88 4.58 -5.47
N GLU A 99 -7.51 5.75 -5.35
CA GLU A 99 -7.55 6.53 -4.11
C GLU A 99 -8.15 5.73 -2.95
N ALA A 100 -9.31 5.12 -3.17
CA ALA A 100 -9.96 4.26 -2.16
C ALA A 100 -9.07 3.07 -1.76
N ALA A 101 -8.37 2.48 -2.72
CA ALA A 101 -7.41 1.41 -2.46
C ALA A 101 -6.22 1.90 -1.62
N CYS A 102 -5.68 3.08 -1.92
CA CYS A 102 -4.61 3.70 -1.13
C CYS A 102 -5.05 3.94 0.32
N TYR A 103 -6.29 4.40 0.56
CA TYR A 103 -6.84 4.52 1.92
C TYR A 103 -6.86 3.16 2.65
N ALA A 104 -7.35 2.11 2.01
CA ALA A 104 -7.39 0.77 2.61
C ALA A 104 -5.97 0.23 2.93
N VAL A 105 -5.02 0.42 2.00
CA VAL A 105 -3.62 0.05 2.21
C VAL A 105 -3.01 0.84 3.37
N ALA A 106 -3.34 2.14 3.49
CA ALA A 106 -2.82 2.97 4.56
C ALA A 106 -3.27 2.52 5.95
N ASP A 107 -4.51 2.07 6.08
CA ASP A 107 -5.04 1.54 7.34
C ASP A 107 -4.32 0.25 7.75
N GLU A 108 -4.00 -0.62 6.79
CA GLU A 108 -3.19 -1.82 7.07
C GLU A 108 -1.74 -1.45 7.43
N VAL A 109 -1.12 -0.52 6.70
CA VAL A 109 0.24 -0.03 6.97
C VAL A 109 0.33 0.56 8.39
N ARG A 110 -0.62 1.41 8.78
CA ARG A 110 -0.69 1.97 10.14
C ARG A 110 -0.88 0.89 11.19
N SER A 111 -1.71 -0.11 10.91
CA SER A 111 -1.92 -1.25 11.81
C SER A 111 -0.66 -2.11 11.97
N CYS A 112 0.10 -2.32 10.89
CA CYS A 112 1.41 -2.98 10.93
C CYS A 112 2.43 -2.19 11.76
N LEU A 113 2.54 -0.87 11.54
CA LEU A 113 3.45 -0.02 12.29
C LEU A 113 3.13 -0.04 13.79
N ARG A 114 1.87 0.13 14.17
CA ARG A 114 1.44 0.07 15.59
C ARG A 114 1.82 -1.26 16.24
N ARG A 115 1.56 -2.39 15.57
CA ARG A 115 1.95 -3.72 16.04
C ARG A 115 3.47 -3.84 16.23
N SER A 116 4.25 -3.40 15.24
CA SER A 116 5.72 -3.40 15.31
C SER A 116 6.25 -2.60 16.50
N PHE A 117 5.70 -1.40 16.73
CA PHE A 117 6.12 -0.57 17.87
C PHE A 117 5.76 -1.18 19.22
N CYS A 118 4.58 -1.77 19.38
CA CYS A 118 4.19 -2.45 20.63
C CYS A 118 5.15 -3.61 20.95
N LEU A 119 5.45 -4.47 19.97
CA LEU A 119 6.37 -5.60 20.16
C LEU A 119 7.77 -5.14 20.55
N ARG A 120 8.31 -4.09 19.90
CA ARG A 120 9.62 -3.53 20.25
C ARG A 120 9.66 -2.94 21.67
N GLN A 121 8.55 -2.38 22.15
CA GLN A 121 8.47 -1.88 23.53
C GLN A 121 8.45 -3.01 24.57
N GLU A 122 7.75 -4.12 24.28
CA GLU A 122 7.75 -5.31 25.13
C GLU A 122 9.14 -5.93 25.21
N GLU A 123 9.82 -6.13 24.07
CA GLU A 123 11.19 -6.64 24.02
C GLU A 123 12.19 -5.76 24.81
N LYS A 124 12.01 -4.44 24.77
CA LYS A 124 12.85 -3.51 25.54
C LYS A 124 12.61 -3.65 27.04
N ARG A 125 11.35 -3.77 27.48
CA ARG A 125 11.00 -3.98 28.89
C ARG A 125 11.52 -5.32 29.43
N ASP A 126 11.43 -6.39 28.65
CA ASP A 126 11.93 -7.71 29.04
C ASP A 126 13.46 -7.73 29.19
N ARG A 127 14.19 -6.97 28.35
CA ARG A 127 15.65 -6.82 28.46
C ARG A 127 16.09 -5.95 29.64
N GLU A 128 15.27 -4.98 30.05
CA GLU A 128 15.56 -4.06 31.15
C GLU A 128 15.17 -4.62 32.52
N THR A 129 14.48 -5.76 32.59
CA THR A 129 14.16 -6.44 33.86
C THR A 129 15.39 -7.21 34.35
N PRO A 130 16.08 -6.80 35.43
CA PRO A 130 17.25 -7.53 35.92
C PRO A 130 16.78 -8.90 36.43
N GLN A 131 17.44 -9.98 35.97
CA GLN A 131 17.32 -11.27 36.66
C GLN A 131 17.72 -11.04 38.12
N ALA A 132 16.77 -11.20 39.04
CA ALA A 132 17.02 -11.09 40.47
C ALA A 132 18.19 -12.01 40.84
N PRO A 133 19.17 -11.54 41.63
CA PRO A 133 20.29 -12.39 42.02
C PRO A 133 19.73 -13.59 42.77
N VAL A 134 20.00 -14.78 42.23
CA VAL A 134 19.71 -16.06 42.90
C VAL A 134 20.51 -16.05 44.20
N ASN A 135 19.81 -15.75 45.30
CA ASN A 135 20.39 -15.70 46.62
C ASN A 135 20.65 -17.16 47.05
N LEU A 136 21.82 -17.68 46.69
CA LEU A 136 22.35 -18.94 47.21
C LEU A 136 22.68 -18.71 48.69
N SER A 137 21.71 -18.99 49.56
CA SER A 137 22.00 -19.16 50.98
C SER A 137 23.00 -20.31 51.15
N PRO A 138 24.08 -20.12 51.94
CA PRO A 138 25.00 -21.22 52.20
C PRO A 138 24.30 -22.29 53.04
N PRO A 139 24.59 -23.58 52.83
CA PRO A 139 24.06 -24.65 53.66
C PRO A 139 24.53 -24.43 55.11
N SER A 140 23.57 -24.45 56.02
CA SER A 140 23.83 -24.43 57.45
C SER A 140 24.27 -25.84 57.89
N SER A 141 25.50 -25.87 58.41
CA SER A 141 26.08 -26.90 59.31
C SER A 141 26.37 -28.29 58.74
#